data_AF-A0A9Q3CRV4-F1
#
_entry.id   AF-A0A9Q3CRV4-F1
#
_cell.length_a   1.000
_cell.length_b   1.000
_cell.length_c   1.000
_cell.angle_alpha   90.00
_cell.angle_beta   90.00
_cell.angle_gamma   90.00
#
_symmetry.space_group_name_H-M   'P 1'
#
loop_
_entity.id
_entity.type
_entity.pdbx_description
1 polymer ?
#
loop_
_entity_poly.entity_id
_entity_poly.type
_entity_poly.pdbx_seq_one_letter_code
_entity_poly.pdbx_strand_id
1 'polypeptide(L)' 'MLRKNRPEFAISEEPFRKIRGHDMKLYLDVGRPHQPMLRRPPYPEFLETGKEIEKHIDELPDT' A
#
# COMPACT_ATOMS: atom_id res chain seq x y z
N MET A 1 -22.69 -20.05 -5.34
CA MET A 1 -21.67 -19.30 -6.13
C MET A 1 -20.35 -19.12 -5.39
N LEU A 2 -20.33 -18.85 -4.07
CA LEU A 2 -19.10 -18.69 -3.26
C LEU A 2 -18.04 -19.82 -3.38
N ARG A 3 -18.47 -21.10 -3.36
CA ARG A 3 -17.53 -22.25 -3.43
C ARG A 3 -16.85 -22.41 -4.80
N LYS A 4 -17.50 -21.99 -5.89
CA LYS A 4 -16.99 -22.16 -7.27
C LYS A 4 -15.87 -21.16 -7.58
N ASN A 5 -15.93 -19.97 -6.99
CA ASN A 5 -14.98 -18.88 -7.22
C ASN A 5 -13.98 -18.72 -6.06
N ARG A 6 -13.85 -19.72 -5.18
CA ARG A 6 -12.86 -19.76 -4.09
C ARG A 6 -11.43 -19.35 -4.50
N PRO A 7 -10.90 -19.66 -5.71
CA PRO A 7 -9.56 -19.22 -6.10
C PRO A 7 -9.45 -17.73 -6.51
N GLU A 8 -10.55 -16.97 -6.51
CA GLU A 8 -10.58 -15.54 -6.84
C GLU A 8 -10.61 -14.66 -5.58
N PHE A 9 -10.83 -15.25 -4.40
CA PHE A 9 -10.86 -14.53 -3.14
C PHE A 9 -9.50 -14.54 -2.46
N ALA A 10 -9.15 -13.41 -1.83
CA ALA A 10 -8.07 -13.32 -0.86
C ALA A 10 -8.39 -14.22 0.34
N ILE A 11 -7.43 -15.07 0.72
CA ILE A 11 -7.51 -15.90 1.93
C ILE A 11 -6.30 -15.61 2.81
N SER A 12 -6.36 -15.92 4.09
CA SER A 12 -5.27 -15.66 5.05
C SER A 12 -3.92 -16.24 4.62
N GLU A 13 -3.94 -17.38 3.91
CA GLU A 13 -2.76 -18.06 3.39
C GLU A 13 -2.23 -17.45 2.07
N GLU A 14 -3.10 -16.77 1.31
CA GLU A 14 -2.81 -16.18 -0.01
C GLU A 14 -3.59 -14.85 -0.17
N PRO A 15 -3.13 -13.74 0.45
CA PRO A 15 -3.89 -12.49 0.53
C PRO A 15 -4.02 -11.75 -0.81
N PHE A 16 -3.07 -11.92 -1.74
CA PHE A 16 -3.03 -11.21 -3.03
C PHE A 16 -3.22 -12.12 -4.26
N ARG A 17 -3.84 -13.30 -4.06
CA ARG A 17 -4.07 -14.34 -5.08
C ARG A 17 -4.48 -13.78 -6.45
N LYS A 18 -3.94 -14.35 -7.54
CA LYS A 18 -4.28 -14.07 -8.97
C LYS A 18 -4.27 -12.60 -9.44
N ILE A 19 -3.98 -11.62 -8.62
CA ILE A 19 -3.84 -10.23 -9.07
C ILE A 19 -2.53 -10.14 -9.84
N ARG A 20 -2.63 -10.12 -11.18
CA ARG A 20 -1.51 -9.69 -12.01
C ARG A 20 -1.43 -8.18 -11.87
N GLY A 21 -0.43 -7.71 -11.13
CA GLY A 21 -0.13 -6.28 -11.08
C GLY A 21 0.04 -5.74 -12.50
N HIS A 22 -0.51 -4.55 -12.74
CA HIS A 22 -0.19 -3.79 -13.93
C HIS A 22 0.88 -2.78 -13.53
N ASP A 23 2.01 -2.75 -14.24
CA ASP A 23 3.07 -1.78 -13.99
C ASP A 23 2.55 -0.37 -14.22
N MET A 24 2.44 0.40 -13.14
CA MET A 24 2.04 1.80 -13.24
C MET A 24 3.25 2.67 -13.52
N LYS A 25 3.25 3.38 -14.65
CA LYS A 25 4.20 4.45 -14.92
C LYS A 25 3.69 5.76 -14.32
N LEU A 26 4.25 6.14 -13.18
CA LEU A 26 4.00 7.43 -12.56
C LEU A 26 4.91 8.47 -13.22
N TYR A 27 4.32 9.47 -13.87
CA TYR A 27 5.03 10.61 -14.43
C TYR A 27 4.89 11.80 -13.48
N LEU A 28 6.01 12.32 -13.00
CA LEU A 28 6.03 13.53 -12.18
C LEU A 28 5.99 14.74 -13.10
N ASP A 29 4.94 15.55 -12.97
CA ASP A 29 4.91 16.86 -13.61
C ASP A 29 5.86 17.79 -12.84
N VAL A 30 7.10 17.91 -13.32
CA VAL A 30 8.10 18.85 -12.78
C VAL A 30 7.93 20.26 -13.37
N GLY A 31 6.88 20.49 -14.15
CA GLY A 31 6.49 21.80 -14.64
C GLY A 31 6.10 22.73 -13.50
N ARG A 32 6.37 24.04 -13.66
CA ARG A 32 5.75 25.05 -12.78
C ARG A 32 4.22 24.91 -12.94
N PRO A 33 3.42 24.88 -11.85
CA PRO A 33 3.74 25.36 -10.49
C PRO A 33 4.02 24.25 -9.45
N HIS A 34 4.11 22.97 -9.82
CA HIS A 34 4.14 21.85 -8.88
C HIS A 34 5.53 21.23 -8.73
N GLN A 35 6.48 22.01 -8.18
CA GLN A 35 7.80 21.47 -7.85
C GLN A 35 7.69 20.27 -6.89
N PRO A 36 8.60 19.28 -6.99
CA PRO A 36 8.64 18.17 -6.04
C PRO A 36 8.71 18.73 -4.62
N MET A 37 7.69 18.45 -3.82
CA MET A 37 7.60 18.99 -2.47
C MET A 37 8.66 18.32 -1.58
N LEU A 38 9.41 19.12 -0.83
CA LEU A 38 10.22 18.63 0.27
C LEU A 38 9.33 17.82 1.22
N ARG A 39 9.86 16.69 1.71
CA ARG A 39 9.18 15.83 2.69
C ARG A 39 8.79 16.71 3.89
N ARG A 40 7.48 16.88 4.10
CA ARG A 40 6.98 17.49 5.32
C ARG A 40 7.39 16.58 6.49
N PRO A 41 7.77 17.13 7.65
CA PRO A 41 7.92 16.30 8.83
C PRO A 41 6.61 15.51 9.03
N PRO A 42 6.68 14.23 9.44
CA PRO A 42 5.48 13.50 9.78
C PRO A 42 4.68 14.33 10.79
N TYR A 43 3.36 14.33 10.63
CA TYR A 43 2.50 14.93 11.63
C TYR A 43 2.85 14.28 12.98
N PRO A 44 2.95 15.04 14.09
CA PRO A 44 3.26 14.45 15.39
C PRO A 44 2.25 13.35 15.66
N GLU A 45 2.69 12.11 15.54
CA GLU A 45 1.83 10.95 15.68
C GLU A 45 1.29 10.94 17.10
N PHE A 46 0.00 10.64 17.26
CA PHE A 46 -0.46 10.21 18.57
C PHE A 46 0.30 8.91 18.87
N LEU A 47 1.05 8.84 19.97
CA LEU A 47 1.97 7.73 20.29
C LEU A 47 1.34 6.33 20.18
N GLU A 48 0.02 6.24 20.30
CA GLU A 48 -0.75 5.00 20.13
C GLU A 48 -0.92 4.62 18.65
N THR A 49 -1.13 5.61 17.77
CA THR A 49 -1.29 5.40 16.33
C THR A 49 -0.02 4.87 15.70
N GLY A 50 1.15 5.40 16.06
CA GLY A 50 2.43 4.91 15.55
C GLY A 50 2.69 3.45 15.91
N LYS A 51 2.43 3.08 17.17
CA LYS A 51 2.57 1.69 17.65
C LYS A 51 1.63 0.71 16.95
N GLU A 52 0.42 1.14 16.59
CA GLU A 52 -0.52 0.29 15.88
C GLU A 52 -0.10 0.11 14.42
N ILE A 53 0.39 1.17 13.78
CA ILE A 53 0.92 1.11 12.42
C ILE A 53 2.14 0.17 12.37
N GLU A 54 3.07 0.29 13.31
CA GLU A 54 4.28 -0.54 13.40
C GLU A 54 3.97 -2.05 13.38
N LYS A 55 2.88 -2.50 14.03
CA LYS A 55 2.48 -3.92 14.04
C LYS A 55 2.19 -4.47 12.64
N HIS A 56 1.73 -3.63 11.73
CA HIS A 56 1.27 -4.02 10.39
C HIS A 56 2.29 -3.71 9.30
N ILE A 57 3.37 -2.99 9.61
CA ILE A 57 4.44 -2.70 8.64
C ILE A 57 5.10 -4.01 8.19
N ASP A 58 5.39 -4.91 9.13
CA ASP A 58 6.04 -6.20 8.85
C ASP A 58 5.15 -7.18 8.08
N GLU A 59 3.84 -6.91 7.98
CA GLU A 59 2.88 -7.71 7.21
C GLU A 59 2.83 -7.30 5.73
N LEU A 60 3.49 -6.20 5.34
CA LEU A 60 3.55 -5.75 3.96
C LEU A 60 4.51 -6.65 3.17
N PRO A 61 4.13 -7.07 1.94
CA PRO A 61 5.01 -7.89 1.11
C PRO A 61 6.29 -7.13 0.75
N ASP A 62 7.44 -7.80 0.88
CA ASP A 62 8.72 -7.30 0.37
C ASP A 62 8.59 -6.98 -1.12
N THR A 63 9.12 -5.82 -1.52
CA THR A 63 9.03 -5.28 -2.89
C THR A 63 10.05 -5.92 -3.82
#